data_AF-A0A357IA60-F1
#
_entry.id   AF-A0A357IA60-F1
#
_cell.length_a   1.000
_cell.length_b   1.000
_cell.length_c   1.000
_cell.angle_alpha   90.00
_cell.angle_beta   90.00
_cell.angle_gamma   90.00
#
_symmetry.space_group_name_H-M   'P 1'
#
loop_
_entity.id
_entity.type
_entity.pdbx_description
1 polymer ?
#
loop_
_entity_poly.entity_id
_entity_poly.type
_entity_poly.pdbx_seq_one_letter_code
_entity_poly.pdbx_strand_id
1 'polypeptide(L)'
;MRGILTPEALELVNQAWGMTRPADLEGGVLPHRVLDLTALAQNPKRSPAEVRAALADAAEKLHAWRTRHRVLPRDDKRLAHWNGLLLSAFAKIYDVAPALREDGKGLSRFLIGLTNGDTLYRSALRKAPATLGGYAAVALSLQQWGAVAGDPQASRLGEQMTRQAWERFFIAGGWLESDGSLLPGDYRRKHLPDSSLPSPESLLLEATGLLPDTAENRPYKIRAKAQLSLSTQGVEANPFVYASLITLAP
;
A
#
# COMPACT_ATOMS: atom_id res chain seq x y z
N MET A 1 -16.93 2.71 28.63
CA MET A 1 -15.86 1.99 29.36
C MET A 1 -16.30 1.61 30.76
N ARG A 2 -16.76 2.59 31.57
CA ARG A 2 -17.51 2.31 32.79
C ARG A 2 -18.75 1.47 32.43
N GLY A 3 -18.97 0.36 33.14
CA GLY A 3 -20.02 -0.62 32.84
C GLY A 3 -19.65 -1.74 31.86
N ILE A 4 -18.46 -1.70 31.23
CA ILE A 4 -17.94 -2.76 30.34
C ILE A 4 -16.76 -3.48 31.00
N LEU A 5 -15.90 -2.71 31.66
CA LEU A 5 -14.74 -3.20 32.39
C LEU A 5 -14.98 -3.09 33.91
N THR A 6 -14.36 -3.97 34.69
CA THR A 6 -14.28 -3.80 36.14
C THR A 6 -13.43 -2.55 36.46
N PRO A 7 -13.54 -1.97 37.66
CA PRO A 7 -12.72 -0.84 38.07
C PRO A 7 -11.22 -1.10 37.92
N GLU A 8 -10.76 -2.30 38.26
CA GLU A 8 -9.35 -2.70 38.18
C GLU A 8 -8.87 -2.83 36.74
N ALA A 9 -9.72 -3.37 35.86
CA ALA A 9 -9.42 -3.47 34.43
C ALA A 9 -9.44 -2.10 33.75
N LEU A 10 -10.35 -1.21 34.16
CA LEU A 10 -10.43 0.15 33.67
C LEU A 10 -9.17 0.96 34.04
N GLU A 11 -8.72 0.84 35.29
CA GLU A 11 -7.50 1.51 35.74
C GLU A 11 -6.27 1.00 34.96
N LEU A 12 -6.18 -0.33 34.77
CA LEU A 12 -5.09 -0.92 34.00
C LEU A 12 -5.10 -0.44 32.53
N VAL A 13 -6.28 -0.37 31.91
CA VAL A 13 -6.46 0.17 30.56
C VAL A 13 -6.07 1.66 30.47
N ASN A 14 -6.42 2.45 31.48
CA ASN A 14 -6.07 3.87 31.54
C ASN A 14 -4.54 4.06 31.59
N GLN A 15 -3.86 3.29 32.42
CA GLN A 15 -2.39 3.34 32.55
C GLN A 15 -1.69 2.81 31.29
N ALA A 16 -2.21 1.73 30.69
CA ALA A 16 -1.60 1.12 29.51
C ALA A 16 -1.83 1.93 28.23
N TRP A 17 -3.03 2.48 28.05
CA TRP A 17 -3.48 3.06 26.78
C TRP A 17 -3.81 4.56 26.81
N GLY A 18 -3.64 5.21 27.97
CA GLY A 18 -3.86 6.64 28.17
C GLY A 18 -5.27 7.09 27.80
N MET A 19 -6.26 6.29 28.21
CA MET A 19 -7.69 6.51 27.93
C MET A 19 -8.35 7.57 28.84
N THR A 20 -7.56 8.32 29.62
CA THR A 20 -8.00 9.40 30.52
C THR A 20 -8.06 10.77 29.85
N ARG A 21 -7.58 10.88 28.61
CA ARG A 21 -7.55 12.13 27.86
C ARG A 21 -8.94 12.50 27.32
N PRO A 22 -9.20 13.79 27.05
CA PRO A 22 -10.36 14.21 26.27
C PRO A 22 -10.39 13.51 24.90
N ALA A 23 -11.59 13.38 24.32
CA ALA A 23 -11.73 12.85 22.98
C ALA A 23 -11.15 13.81 21.95
N ASP A 24 -10.15 13.35 21.18
CA ASP A 24 -9.53 14.13 20.10
C ASP A 24 -10.36 14.11 18.80
N LEU A 25 -11.30 13.16 18.69
CA LEU A 25 -12.16 12.95 17.53
C LEU A 25 -13.62 12.79 17.99
N GLU A 26 -14.57 13.07 17.10
CA GLU A 26 -16.00 12.77 17.31
C GLU A 26 -16.23 11.29 17.66
N GLY A 27 -15.34 10.42 17.17
CA GLY A 27 -15.27 9.00 17.51
C GLY A 27 -14.62 8.68 18.87
N GLY A 28 -14.42 9.62 19.78
CA GLY A 28 -13.78 9.37 21.06
C GLY A 28 -12.25 9.27 20.99
N VAL A 29 -11.65 8.68 22.03
CA VAL A 29 -10.20 8.59 22.20
C VAL A 29 -9.63 7.38 21.46
N LEU A 30 -8.53 7.57 20.72
CA LEU A 30 -7.73 6.47 20.18
C LEU A 30 -6.74 5.96 21.25
N PRO A 31 -6.71 4.64 21.53
CA PRO A 31 -5.71 4.03 22.40
C PRO A 31 -4.30 4.29 21.88
N HIS A 32 -3.39 4.70 22.75
CA HIS A 32 -1.96 4.85 22.45
C HIS A 32 -1.18 4.17 23.58
N ARG A 33 -0.13 3.42 23.24
CA ARG A 33 0.63 2.74 24.28
C ARG A 33 1.41 3.77 25.11
N VAL A 34 1.06 3.92 26.38
CA VAL A 34 1.71 4.86 27.32
C VAL A 34 2.77 4.14 28.14
N LEU A 35 2.39 3.03 28.77
CA LEU A 35 3.29 2.19 29.55
C LEU A 35 3.45 0.82 28.90
N ASP A 36 4.64 0.23 29.04
CA ASP A 36 4.89 -1.14 28.64
C ASP A 36 4.55 -2.15 29.77
N LEU A 37 4.57 -3.45 29.44
CA LEU A 37 4.19 -4.50 30.40
C LEU A 37 5.12 -4.51 31.63
N THR A 38 6.37 -4.11 31.44
CA THR A 38 7.40 -4.10 32.49
C THR A 38 7.11 -2.99 33.50
N ALA A 39 6.81 -1.78 33.02
CA ALA A 39 6.41 -0.64 33.85
C ALA A 39 5.07 -0.90 34.57
N LEU A 40 4.11 -1.53 33.90
CA LEU A 40 2.81 -1.89 34.49
C LEU A 40 2.90 -3.01 35.54
N ALA A 41 3.91 -3.89 35.44
CA ALA A 41 4.14 -4.99 36.37
C ALA A 41 5.02 -4.61 37.57
N GLN A 42 5.45 -3.34 37.70
CA GLN A 42 6.18 -2.87 38.90
C GLN A 42 5.31 -2.83 40.16
N ASN A 43 4.01 -3.13 40.05
CA ASN A 43 3.14 -3.37 41.18
C ASN A 43 3.38 -4.81 41.72
N PRO A 44 3.84 -4.99 42.97
CA PRO A 44 4.23 -6.30 43.52
C PRO A 44 3.09 -7.34 43.61
N LYS A 45 1.86 -6.99 43.21
CA LYS A 45 0.68 -7.85 43.25
C LYS A 45 0.32 -8.52 41.91
N ARG A 46 1.03 -8.25 40.80
CA ARG A 46 0.73 -8.86 39.49
C ARG A 46 2.00 -9.19 38.71
N SER A 47 2.09 -10.41 38.21
CA SER A 47 3.10 -10.82 37.24
C SER A 47 2.85 -10.20 35.86
N PRO A 48 3.89 -10.05 35.01
CA PRO A 48 3.72 -9.57 33.63
C PRO A 48 2.74 -10.41 32.79
N ALA A 49 2.61 -11.71 33.09
CA ALA A 49 1.68 -12.61 32.41
C ALA A 49 0.22 -12.27 32.75
N GLU A 50 -0.07 -12.01 34.02
CA GLU A 50 -1.41 -11.60 34.47
C GLU A 50 -1.81 -10.23 33.91
N VAL A 51 -0.86 -9.28 33.88
CA VAL A 51 -1.10 -7.96 33.24
C VAL A 51 -1.44 -8.13 31.76
N ARG A 52 -0.71 -8.97 31.03
CA ARG A 52 -0.97 -9.23 29.62
C ARG A 52 -2.33 -9.87 29.40
N ALA A 53 -2.69 -10.87 30.19
CA ALA A 53 -3.99 -11.54 30.11
C ALA A 53 -5.14 -10.57 30.40
N ALA A 54 -5.02 -9.74 31.43
CA ALA A 54 -6.02 -8.73 31.77
C ALA A 54 -6.20 -7.66 30.67
N LEU A 55 -5.10 -7.20 30.05
CA LEU A 55 -5.18 -6.27 28.92
C LEU A 55 -5.80 -6.91 27.67
N ALA A 56 -5.52 -8.19 27.40
CA ALA A 56 -6.13 -8.92 26.29
C ALA A 56 -7.65 -9.08 26.48
N ASP A 57 -8.08 -9.50 27.67
CA ASP A 57 -9.51 -9.60 28.03
C ASP A 57 -10.21 -8.24 27.94
N ALA A 58 -9.59 -7.18 28.46
CA ALA A 58 -10.14 -5.82 28.35
C ALA A 58 -10.23 -5.36 26.89
N ALA A 59 -9.22 -5.65 26.05
CA ALA A 59 -9.23 -5.33 24.63
C ALA A 59 -10.38 -6.04 23.91
N GLU A 60 -10.61 -7.32 24.20
CA GLU A 60 -11.69 -8.10 23.62
C GLU A 60 -13.06 -7.53 24.00
N LYS A 61 -13.30 -7.25 25.28
CA LYS A 61 -14.55 -6.65 25.77
C LYS A 61 -14.83 -5.29 25.13
N LEU A 62 -13.82 -4.43 25.07
CA LEU A 62 -13.94 -3.11 24.43
C LEU A 62 -14.14 -3.21 22.92
N HIS A 63 -13.47 -4.16 22.26
CA HIS A 63 -13.64 -4.42 20.84
C HIS A 63 -15.07 -4.90 20.54
N ALA A 64 -15.57 -5.89 21.29
CA ALA A 64 -16.92 -6.41 21.14
C ALA A 64 -17.98 -5.31 21.38
N TRP A 65 -17.79 -4.48 22.41
CA TRP A 65 -18.66 -3.35 22.65
C TRP A 65 -18.62 -2.33 21.50
N ARG A 66 -17.42 -1.95 21.05
CA ARG A 66 -17.24 -1.02 19.92
C ARG A 66 -17.92 -1.55 18.66
N THR A 67 -17.74 -2.82 18.32
CA THR A 67 -18.33 -3.44 17.13
C THR A 67 -19.87 -3.44 17.18
N ARG A 68 -20.47 -3.55 18.36
CA ARG A 68 -21.93 -3.54 18.54
C ARG A 68 -22.55 -2.14 18.60
N HIS A 69 -21.82 -1.15 19.11
CA HIS A 69 -22.39 0.16 19.46
C HIS A 69 -21.85 1.31 18.62
N ARG A 70 -20.84 1.07 17.78
CA ARG A 70 -20.22 2.11 16.95
C ARG A 70 -20.12 1.66 15.51
N VAL A 71 -20.63 2.49 14.62
CA VAL A 71 -20.34 2.41 13.19
C VAL A 71 -19.12 3.29 12.95
N LEU A 72 -17.96 2.69 12.75
CA LEU A 72 -16.80 3.44 12.25
C LEU A 72 -16.90 3.53 10.73
N PRO A 73 -16.58 4.70 10.13
CA PRO A 73 -16.45 4.77 8.69
C PRO A 73 -15.42 3.75 8.23
N ARG A 74 -15.86 2.82 7.38
CA ARG A 74 -14.96 1.87 6.72
C ARG A 74 -14.48 2.54 5.45
N ASP A 75 -13.17 2.60 5.26
CA ASP A 75 -12.65 2.95 3.95
C ASP A 75 -12.94 1.79 2.99
N ASP A 76 -13.91 2.01 2.11
CA ASP A 76 -14.35 1.09 1.07
C ASP A 76 -13.74 1.43 -0.29
N LYS A 77 -12.72 2.32 -0.32
CA LYS A 77 -12.04 2.71 -1.54
C LYS A 77 -11.23 1.53 -2.05
N ARG A 78 -11.87 0.72 -2.87
CA ARG A 78 -11.26 -0.40 -3.61
C ARG A 78 -10.45 0.18 -4.78
N LEU A 79 -9.32 0.82 -4.46
CA LEU A 79 -8.44 1.53 -5.39
C LEU A 79 -7.46 0.59 -6.10
N ALA A 80 -7.23 0.80 -7.40
CA ALA A 80 -6.25 0.03 -8.16
C ALA A 80 -4.84 0.10 -7.54
N HIS A 81 -4.36 1.31 -7.21
CA HIS A 81 -2.99 1.52 -6.69
C HIS A 81 -2.74 0.72 -5.41
N TRP A 82 -3.53 0.92 -4.35
CA TRP A 82 -3.29 0.27 -3.06
C TRP A 82 -3.50 -1.24 -3.12
N ASN A 83 -4.47 -1.70 -3.90
CA ASN A 83 -4.70 -3.14 -4.08
C ASN A 83 -3.58 -3.79 -4.92
N GLY A 84 -2.99 -3.07 -5.86
CA GLY A 84 -1.77 -3.51 -6.57
C GLY A 84 -0.60 -3.69 -5.61
N LEU A 85 -0.34 -2.71 -4.73
CA LEU A 85 0.72 -2.83 -3.72
C LEU A 85 0.49 -4.03 -2.77
N LEU A 86 -0.76 -4.26 -2.35
CA LEU A 86 -1.11 -5.42 -1.53
C LEU A 86 -0.88 -6.75 -2.27
N LEU A 87 -1.25 -6.83 -3.57
CA LEU A 87 -1.01 -8.03 -4.37
C LEU A 87 0.48 -8.29 -4.57
N SER A 88 1.29 -7.25 -4.78
CA SER A 88 2.75 -7.36 -4.81
C SER A 88 3.30 -7.96 -3.51
N ALA A 89 2.80 -7.51 -2.36
CA ALA A 89 3.17 -8.09 -1.07
C ALA A 89 2.77 -9.58 -0.96
N PHE A 90 1.57 -9.94 -1.38
CA PHE A 90 1.14 -11.35 -1.42
C PHE A 90 1.99 -12.22 -2.34
N ALA A 91 2.39 -11.70 -3.50
CA ALA A 91 3.31 -12.41 -4.39
C ALA A 91 4.68 -12.65 -3.73
N LYS A 92 5.21 -11.66 -3.00
CA LYS A 92 6.50 -11.78 -2.28
C LYS A 92 6.48 -12.82 -1.16
N ILE A 93 5.34 -13.07 -0.54
CA ILE A 93 5.19 -14.03 0.58
C ILE A 93 4.49 -15.34 0.16
N TYR A 94 4.32 -15.58 -1.15
CA TYR A 94 3.50 -16.67 -1.67
C TYR A 94 3.89 -18.07 -1.14
N ASP A 95 5.19 -18.32 -0.99
CA ASP A 95 5.71 -19.60 -0.52
C ASP A 95 5.61 -19.78 1.01
N VAL A 96 5.74 -18.69 1.76
CA VAL A 96 5.79 -18.71 3.23
C VAL A 96 4.44 -18.45 3.90
N ALA A 97 3.44 -17.95 3.16
CA ALA A 97 2.11 -17.65 3.65
C ALA A 97 1.00 -18.31 2.80
N PRO A 98 0.91 -19.65 2.76
CA PRO A 98 -0.06 -20.37 1.93
C PRO A 98 -1.52 -20.01 2.24
N ALA A 99 -1.82 -19.60 3.48
CA ALA A 99 -3.15 -19.16 3.89
C ALA A 99 -3.66 -17.93 3.11
N LEU A 100 -2.77 -17.13 2.52
CA LEU A 100 -3.12 -15.90 1.78
C LEU A 100 -3.28 -16.13 0.27
N ARG A 101 -3.07 -17.35 -0.24
CA ARG A 101 -3.08 -17.61 -1.69
C ARG A 101 -4.44 -17.37 -2.33
N GLU A 102 -5.52 -17.79 -1.67
CA GLU A 102 -6.88 -17.55 -2.16
C GLU A 102 -7.25 -16.05 -2.13
N ASP A 103 -6.80 -15.32 -1.12
CA ASP A 103 -6.97 -13.87 -1.06
C ASP A 103 -6.22 -13.18 -2.20
N GLY A 104 -4.97 -13.59 -2.47
CA GLY A 104 -4.19 -13.09 -3.61
C GLY A 104 -4.81 -13.42 -4.96
N LYS A 105 -5.39 -14.61 -5.12
CA LYS A 105 -6.15 -14.98 -6.33
C LYS A 105 -7.40 -14.13 -6.48
N GLY A 106 -8.12 -13.87 -5.39
CA GLY A 106 -9.26 -12.94 -5.36
C GLY A 106 -8.84 -11.52 -5.76
N LEU A 107 -7.72 -11.05 -5.24
CA LEU A 107 -7.18 -9.72 -5.48
C LEU A 107 -6.67 -9.54 -6.92
N SER A 108 -6.00 -10.54 -7.49
CA SER A 108 -5.62 -10.59 -8.91
C SER A 108 -6.85 -10.44 -9.80
N ARG A 109 -7.89 -11.28 -9.58
CA ARG A 109 -9.16 -11.18 -10.33
C ARG A 109 -9.82 -9.82 -10.19
N PHE A 110 -9.78 -9.23 -9.00
CA PHE A 110 -10.31 -7.89 -8.77
C PHE A 110 -9.58 -6.84 -9.62
N LEU A 111 -8.25 -6.83 -9.60
CA LEU A 111 -7.43 -5.87 -10.37
C LEU A 111 -7.61 -6.05 -11.88
N ILE A 112 -7.67 -7.29 -12.35
CA ILE A 112 -7.98 -7.63 -13.74
C ILE A 112 -9.36 -7.06 -14.14
N GLY A 113 -10.34 -7.12 -13.24
CA GLY A 113 -11.68 -6.57 -13.46
C GLY A 113 -11.75 -5.04 -13.43
N LEU A 114 -10.67 -4.33 -13.07
CA LEU A 114 -10.62 -2.86 -13.08
C LEU A 114 -10.23 -2.27 -14.44
N THR A 115 -9.96 -3.08 -15.46
CA THR A 115 -9.65 -2.57 -16.79
C THR A 115 -10.66 -3.04 -17.83
N ASN A 116 -10.88 -2.22 -18.86
CA ASN A 116 -11.60 -2.59 -20.07
C ASN A 116 -10.65 -3.00 -21.22
N GLY A 117 -9.36 -3.17 -20.95
CA GLY A 117 -8.31 -3.47 -21.92
C GLY A 117 -7.59 -2.24 -22.45
N ASP A 118 -8.22 -1.07 -22.49
CA ASP A 118 -7.57 0.19 -22.90
C ASP A 118 -7.21 1.07 -21.69
N THR A 119 -8.17 1.22 -20.78
CA THR A 119 -8.07 2.11 -19.63
C THR A 119 -8.17 1.29 -18.33
N LEU A 120 -7.27 1.55 -17.39
CA LEU A 120 -7.38 1.09 -16.01
C LEU A 120 -8.24 2.07 -15.23
N TYR A 121 -9.25 1.57 -14.54
CA TYR A 121 -10.07 2.38 -13.65
C TYR A 121 -9.41 2.54 -12.29
N ARG A 122 -9.48 3.76 -11.75
CA ARG A 122 -8.95 4.12 -10.43
C ARG A 122 -9.57 3.28 -9.32
N SER A 123 -10.87 2.96 -9.42
CA SER A 123 -11.59 2.19 -8.42
C SER A 123 -12.80 1.46 -8.99
N ALA A 124 -13.31 0.47 -8.28
CA ALA A 124 -14.54 -0.22 -8.67
C ALA A 124 -15.80 0.65 -8.52
N LEU A 125 -15.81 1.61 -7.58
CA LEU A 125 -16.96 2.47 -7.32
C LEU A 125 -17.06 3.63 -8.32
N ARG A 126 -15.91 4.15 -8.76
CA ARG A 126 -15.80 5.23 -9.75
C ARG A 126 -14.80 4.83 -10.83
N LYS A 127 -15.33 4.60 -12.04
CA LYS A 127 -14.58 4.23 -13.25
C LYS A 127 -13.83 5.41 -13.90
N ALA A 128 -13.32 6.34 -13.10
CA ALA A 128 -12.40 7.36 -13.61
C ALA A 128 -11.06 6.71 -13.97
N PRO A 129 -10.30 7.23 -14.95
CA PRO A 129 -8.97 6.72 -15.26
C PRO A 129 -8.04 6.70 -14.04
N ALA A 130 -7.21 5.66 -13.95
CA ALA A 130 -6.16 5.56 -12.95
C ALA A 130 -4.99 6.49 -13.30
N THR A 131 -4.30 6.95 -12.26
CA THR A 131 -3.03 7.69 -12.38
C THR A 131 -1.88 6.74 -12.69
N LEU A 132 -0.69 7.28 -12.97
CA LEU A 132 0.54 6.49 -13.15
C LEU A 132 0.75 5.51 -11.99
N GLY A 133 0.52 5.94 -10.73
CA GLY A 133 0.66 5.06 -9.57
C GLY A 133 -0.29 3.85 -9.61
N GLY A 134 -1.51 4.03 -10.12
CA GLY A 134 -2.43 2.90 -10.31
C GLY A 134 -1.94 1.92 -11.36
N TYR A 135 -1.52 2.43 -12.52
CA TYR A 135 -0.97 1.60 -13.60
C TYR A 135 0.30 0.87 -13.16
N ALA A 136 1.27 1.58 -12.57
CA ALA A 136 2.55 1.02 -12.15
C ALA A 136 2.38 -0.09 -11.09
N ALA A 137 1.55 0.15 -10.07
CA ALA A 137 1.30 -0.84 -9.02
C ALA A 137 0.56 -2.08 -9.54
N VAL A 138 -0.43 -1.91 -10.43
CA VAL A 138 -1.15 -3.04 -11.05
C VAL A 138 -0.24 -3.81 -12.00
N ALA A 139 0.54 -3.12 -12.83
CA ALA A 139 1.48 -3.72 -13.77
C ALA A 139 2.54 -4.58 -13.06
N LEU A 140 3.17 -4.04 -12.01
CA LEU A 140 4.16 -4.76 -11.22
C LEU A 140 3.54 -5.99 -10.54
N SER A 141 2.43 -5.78 -9.82
CA SER A 141 1.83 -6.82 -9.00
C SER A 141 1.23 -7.97 -9.81
N LEU A 142 0.61 -7.70 -10.96
CA LEU A 142 0.10 -8.76 -11.83
C LEU A 142 1.21 -9.58 -12.46
N GLN A 143 2.36 -8.98 -12.81
CA GLN A 143 3.53 -9.74 -13.29
C GLN A 143 4.13 -10.61 -12.17
N GLN A 144 4.33 -10.05 -10.98
CA GLN A 144 4.85 -10.78 -9.82
C GLN A 144 3.91 -11.92 -9.41
N TRP A 145 2.61 -11.63 -9.29
CA TRP A 145 1.60 -12.63 -8.96
C TRP A 145 1.51 -13.71 -10.04
N GLY A 146 1.47 -13.30 -11.32
CA GLY A 146 1.42 -14.23 -12.44
C GLY A 146 2.58 -15.21 -12.45
N ALA A 147 3.79 -14.75 -12.10
CA ALA A 147 4.98 -15.59 -12.00
C ALA A 147 4.89 -16.63 -10.86
N VAL A 148 4.55 -16.20 -9.63
CA VAL A 148 4.56 -17.10 -8.46
C VAL A 148 3.32 -18.00 -8.37
N ALA A 149 2.17 -17.53 -8.85
CA ALA A 149 0.90 -18.26 -8.80
C ALA A 149 0.61 -19.06 -10.08
N GLY A 150 1.45 -18.92 -11.12
CA GLY A 150 1.22 -19.55 -12.43
C GLY A 150 -0.05 -19.04 -13.12
N ASP A 151 -0.33 -17.74 -13.01
CA ASP A 151 -1.51 -17.09 -13.59
C ASP A 151 -1.13 -16.36 -14.90
N PRO A 152 -1.33 -17.00 -16.07
CA PRO A 152 -0.89 -16.43 -17.34
C PRO A 152 -1.74 -15.22 -17.77
N GLN A 153 -2.97 -15.08 -17.24
CA GLN A 153 -3.79 -13.89 -17.51
C GLN A 153 -3.22 -12.68 -16.76
N ALA A 154 -2.84 -12.86 -15.49
CA ALA A 154 -2.16 -11.83 -14.72
C ALA A 154 -0.84 -11.41 -15.39
N SER A 155 0.01 -12.38 -15.79
CA SER A 155 1.27 -12.05 -16.49
C SER A 155 1.05 -11.23 -17.76
N ARG A 156 0.14 -11.65 -18.65
CA ARG A 156 -0.15 -10.91 -19.90
C ARG A 156 -0.70 -9.51 -19.65
N LEU A 157 -1.63 -9.37 -18.71
CA LEU A 157 -2.20 -8.06 -18.38
C LEU A 157 -1.18 -7.15 -17.69
N GLY A 158 -0.32 -7.68 -16.82
CA GLY A 158 0.75 -6.90 -16.21
C GLY A 158 1.75 -6.38 -17.25
N GLU A 159 2.09 -7.19 -18.26
CA GLU A 159 2.92 -6.79 -19.39
C GLU A 159 2.27 -5.66 -20.20
N GLN A 160 1.00 -5.83 -20.56
CA GLN A 160 0.21 -4.83 -21.28
C GLN A 160 0.10 -3.51 -20.50
N MET A 161 -0.20 -3.58 -19.20
CA MET A 161 -0.32 -2.39 -18.34
C MET A 161 1.02 -1.66 -18.21
N THR A 162 2.15 -2.37 -18.23
CA THR A 162 3.48 -1.76 -18.25
C THR A 162 3.67 -0.91 -19.51
N ARG A 163 3.32 -1.44 -20.68
CA ARG A 163 3.41 -0.69 -21.95
C ARG A 163 2.48 0.52 -21.97
N GLN A 164 1.22 0.34 -21.59
CA GLN A 164 0.25 1.43 -21.49
C GLN A 164 0.72 2.53 -20.54
N ALA A 165 1.35 2.18 -19.42
CA ALA A 165 1.87 3.16 -18.48
C ALA A 165 2.97 4.03 -19.11
N TRP A 166 3.92 3.41 -19.83
CA TRP A 166 4.95 4.17 -20.56
C TRP A 166 4.36 5.08 -21.63
N GLU A 167 3.40 4.58 -22.41
CA GLU A 167 2.77 5.34 -23.50
C GLU A 167 1.95 6.53 -23.00
N ARG A 168 1.23 6.36 -21.88
CA ARG A 168 0.32 7.38 -21.34
C ARG A 168 1.03 8.42 -20.47
N PHE A 169 2.03 8.01 -19.70
CA PHE A 169 2.58 8.84 -18.62
C PHE A 169 4.02 9.28 -18.85
N PHE A 170 4.73 8.77 -19.86
CA PHE A 170 6.08 9.23 -20.19
C PHE A 170 6.11 9.96 -21.54
N ILE A 171 5.97 11.28 -21.48
CA ILE A 171 5.82 12.13 -22.67
C ILE A 171 6.99 13.11 -22.76
N ALA A 172 7.58 13.23 -23.94
CA ALA A 172 8.69 14.15 -24.22
C ALA A 172 9.85 14.05 -23.19
N GLY A 173 10.14 12.84 -22.71
CA GLY A 173 11.22 12.59 -21.76
C GLY A 173 10.94 13.04 -20.32
N GLY A 174 9.68 13.06 -19.90
CA GLY A 174 9.30 13.33 -18.51
C GLY A 174 8.00 12.63 -18.11
N TRP A 175 7.85 12.42 -16.80
CA TRP A 175 6.72 11.75 -16.18
C TRP A 175 5.56 12.70 -15.92
N LEU A 176 4.35 12.22 -16.24
CA LEU A 176 3.07 12.77 -15.83
C LEU A 176 2.43 11.83 -14.81
N GLU A 177 1.84 12.38 -13.75
CA GLU A 177 1.13 11.56 -12.75
C GLU A 177 -0.32 11.26 -13.14
N SER A 178 -0.95 12.10 -13.95
CA SER A 178 -2.32 11.91 -14.46
C SER A 178 -2.35 12.18 -15.97
N ASP A 179 -3.09 11.37 -16.71
CA ASP A 179 -3.57 11.76 -18.03
C ASP A 179 -4.78 12.69 -17.82
N GLY A 180 -4.86 13.80 -18.56
CA GLY A 180 -5.99 14.73 -18.48
C GLY A 180 -6.03 15.70 -17.27
N SER A 181 -4.87 16.23 -16.83
CA SER A 181 -4.87 17.34 -15.85
C SER A 181 -5.70 18.52 -16.36
N LEU A 182 -6.65 19.00 -15.56
CA LEU A 182 -7.43 20.22 -15.84
C LEU A 182 -6.63 21.50 -15.53
N LEU A 183 -5.48 21.37 -14.87
CA LEU A 183 -4.62 22.49 -14.55
C LEU A 183 -3.75 22.85 -15.77
N PRO A 184 -3.67 24.15 -16.14
CA PRO A 184 -2.79 24.60 -17.21
C PRO A 184 -1.32 24.31 -16.90
N GLY A 185 -0.62 23.73 -17.87
CA GLY A 185 0.80 23.37 -17.75
C GLY A 185 0.96 21.89 -17.40
N ASP A 186 1.41 21.11 -18.38
CA ASP A 186 1.85 19.74 -18.16
C ASP A 186 3.11 19.76 -17.28
N TYR A 187 2.94 19.66 -15.96
CA TYR A 187 4.07 19.58 -15.03
C TYR A 187 4.74 18.21 -15.14
N ARG A 188 5.61 18.07 -16.15
CA ARG A 188 6.43 16.89 -16.39
C ARG A 188 7.66 16.91 -15.50
N ARG A 189 7.89 15.83 -14.76
CA ARG A 189 9.08 15.68 -13.92
C ARG A 189 10.07 14.71 -14.55
N LYS A 190 11.37 14.98 -14.38
CA LYS A 190 12.40 14.04 -14.80
C LYS A 190 12.40 12.79 -13.92
N HIS A 191 12.24 12.94 -12.60
CA HIS A 191 11.99 11.83 -11.68
C HIS A 191 10.82 12.13 -10.76
N LEU A 192 10.13 11.07 -10.33
CA LEU A 192 9.09 11.11 -9.32
C LEU A 192 9.64 10.62 -7.98
N PRO A 193 9.53 11.41 -6.90
CA PRO A 193 9.97 11.00 -5.59
C PRO A 193 9.03 9.96 -4.97
N ASP A 194 9.56 9.19 -4.03
CA ASP A 194 8.78 8.48 -3.03
C ASP A 194 7.94 9.45 -2.19
N SER A 195 6.83 8.94 -1.70
CA SER A 195 5.95 9.64 -0.76
C SER A 195 5.72 8.74 0.45
N SER A 196 4.56 8.84 1.10
CA SER A 196 4.06 7.79 2.00
C SER A 196 3.88 6.43 1.31
N LEU A 197 3.95 6.39 -0.03
CA LEU A 197 3.97 5.18 -0.86
C LEU A 197 5.20 5.21 -1.79
N PRO A 198 5.65 4.04 -2.29
CA PRO A 198 6.72 3.97 -3.28
C PRO A 198 6.43 4.82 -4.52
N SER A 199 7.48 5.38 -5.11
CA SER A 199 7.38 6.18 -6.32
C SER A 199 6.70 5.40 -7.46
N PRO A 200 5.70 5.99 -8.14
CA PRO A 200 5.10 5.40 -9.34
C PRO A 200 6.12 5.09 -10.44
N GLU A 201 7.17 5.91 -10.56
CA GLU A 201 8.27 5.67 -11.49
C GLU A 201 9.03 4.40 -11.11
N SER A 202 9.45 4.26 -9.86
CA SER A 202 10.20 3.09 -9.40
C SER A 202 9.41 1.80 -9.59
N LEU A 203 8.11 1.81 -9.27
CA LEU A 203 7.22 0.66 -9.49
C LEU A 203 7.14 0.28 -10.97
N LEU A 204 7.05 1.28 -11.88
CA LEU A 204 7.00 1.02 -13.31
C LEU A 204 8.35 0.54 -13.86
N LEU A 205 9.47 1.08 -13.37
CA LEU A 205 10.81 0.61 -13.74
C LEU A 205 11.03 -0.84 -13.30
N GLU A 206 10.60 -1.21 -12.09
CA GLU A 206 10.62 -2.60 -11.62
C GLU A 206 9.74 -3.50 -12.50
N ALA A 207 8.51 -3.07 -12.80
CA ALA A 207 7.60 -3.79 -13.71
C ALA A 207 8.21 -3.96 -15.11
N THR A 208 8.95 -2.96 -15.59
CA THR A 208 9.65 -2.99 -16.89
C THR A 208 10.81 -3.99 -16.88
N GLY A 209 11.49 -4.14 -15.74
CA GLY A 209 12.53 -5.15 -15.54
C GLY A 209 12.02 -6.58 -15.70
N LEU A 210 10.75 -6.83 -15.34
CA LEU A 210 10.10 -8.14 -15.45
C LEU A 210 9.64 -8.48 -16.87
N LEU A 211 9.63 -7.52 -17.80
CA LEU A 211 9.19 -7.78 -19.18
C LEU A 211 10.08 -8.80 -19.89
N PRO A 212 9.51 -9.75 -20.64
CA PRO A 212 10.28 -10.66 -21.47
C PRO A 212 11.04 -9.89 -22.56
N ASP A 213 12.24 -10.36 -22.93
CA ASP A 213 13.05 -9.72 -23.98
C ASP A 213 12.50 -10.04 -25.38
N THR A 214 11.45 -9.32 -25.76
CA THR A 214 10.83 -9.37 -27.09
C THR A 214 11.12 -8.07 -27.84
N ALA A 215 10.98 -8.10 -29.17
CA ALA A 215 11.11 -6.90 -29.99
C ALA A 215 10.12 -5.79 -29.56
N GLU A 216 8.92 -6.17 -29.11
CA GLU A 216 7.88 -5.25 -28.62
C GLU A 216 8.28 -4.59 -27.29
N ASN A 217 8.94 -5.33 -26.39
CA ASN A 217 9.27 -4.83 -25.05
C ASN A 217 10.62 -4.11 -24.97
N ARG A 218 11.54 -4.39 -25.92
CA ARG A 218 12.90 -3.83 -25.93
C ARG A 218 12.96 -2.30 -25.87
N PRO A 219 12.10 -1.52 -26.57
CA PRO A 219 12.09 -0.06 -26.45
C PRO A 219 11.84 0.41 -25.01
N TYR A 220 10.93 -0.23 -24.27
CA TYR A 220 10.64 0.11 -22.88
C TYR A 220 11.82 -0.22 -21.95
N LYS A 221 12.47 -1.37 -22.16
CA LYS A 221 13.66 -1.75 -21.38
C LYS A 221 14.84 -0.80 -21.63
N ILE A 222 15.02 -0.32 -22.87
CA ILE A 222 16.03 0.71 -23.19
C ILE A 222 15.70 2.02 -22.49
N ARG A 223 14.44 2.48 -22.54
CA ARG A 223 13.99 3.69 -21.84
C ARG A 223 14.18 3.59 -20.33
N ALA A 224 13.83 2.45 -19.72
CA ALA A 224 14.03 2.21 -18.29
C ALA A 224 15.50 2.32 -17.89
N LYS A 225 16.42 1.76 -18.68
CA LYS A 225 17.87 1.91 -18.44
C LYS A 225 18.32 3.36 -18.55
N ALA A 226 17.91 4.07 -19.61
CA ALA A 226 18.24 5.48 -19.77
C ALA A 226 17.73 6.33 -18.60
N GLN A 227 16.54 6.00 -18.09
CA GLN A 227 15.95 6.66 -16.95
C GLN A 227 16.70 6.37 -15.64
N LEU A 228 17.10 5.13 -15.40
CA LEU A 228 17.91 4.77 -14.22
C LEU A 228 19.32 5.41 -14.25
N SER A 229 19.86 5.69 -15.44
CA SER A 229 21.16 6.37 -15.59
C SER A 229 21.06 7.90 -15.54
N LEU A 230 19.85 8.47 -15.50
CA LEU A 230 19.67 9.91 -15.43
C LEU A 230 19.90 10.40 -13.99
N SER A 231 20.94 11.23 -13.79
CA SER A 231 21.04 12.01 -12.55
C SER A 231 20.31 13.34 -12.71
N THR A 232 19.71 13.83 -11.63
CA THR A 232 19.11 15.16 -11.57
C THR A 232 19.47 15.83 -10.25
N GLN A 233 19.45 17.16 -10.23
CA GLN A 233 19.68 17.92 -9.00
C GLN A 233 18.75 17.50 -7.85
N GLY A 234 17.52 17.07 -8.16
CA GLY A 234 16.58 16.56 -7.15
C GLY A 234 17.09 15.31 -6.45
N VAL A 235 17.61 14.34 -7.22
CA VAL A 235 18.18 13.09 -6.70
C VAL A 235 19.45 13.38 -5.89
N GLU A 236 20.31 14.27 -6.38
CA GLU A 236 21.57 14.63 -5.72
C GLU A 236 21.35 15.41 -4.41
N ALA A 237 20.42 16.36 -4.40
CA ALA A 237 20.17 17.22 -3.24
C ALA A 237 19.28 16.56 -2.17
N ASN A 238 18.38 15.65 -2.56
CA ASN A 238 17.42 15.01 -1.65
C ASN A 238 17.30 13.50 -1.88
N PRO A 239 18.39 12.72 -1.74
CA PRO A 239 18.39 11.29 -2.09
C PRO A 239 17.39 10.45 -1.29
N PHE A 240 17.03 10.89 -0.07
CA PHE A 240 16.08 10.16 0.78
C PHE A 240 14.70 10.00 0.14
N VAL A 241 14.19 11.02 -0.56
CA VAL A 241 12.89 10.94 -1.23
C VAL A 241 12.98 10.23 -2.59
N TYR A 242 14.15 9.71 -2.98
CA TYR A 242 14.36 8.92 -4.18
C TYR A 242 14.93 7.53 -3.85
N ALA A 243 14.76 7.06 -2.62
CA ALA A 243 15.35 5.81 -2.14
C ALA A 243 14.97 4.60 -3.00
N SER A 244 13.69 4.49 -3.40
CA SER A 244 13.23 3.40 -4.28
C SER A 244 13.89 3.46 -5.66
N LEU A 245 14.09 4.65 -6.22
CA LEU A 245 14.76 4.83 -7.51
C LEU A 245 16.25 4.47 -7.42
N ILE A 246 16.93 4.97 -6.39
CA ILE A 246 18.36 4.73 -6.15
C ILE A 246 18.63 3.23 -5.96
N THR A 247 17.74 2.52 -5.27
CA THR A 247 17.89 1.07 -5.04
C THR A 247 17.76 0.24 -6.33
N LEU A 248 17.10 0.79 -7.36
CA LEU A 248 16.97 0.15 -8.68
C LEU A 248 18.11 0.52 -9.64
N ALA A 249 18.86 1.58 -9.36
CA ALA A 249 19.96 2.00 -10.20
C ALA A 249 21.14 1.00 -10.10
N PRO A 250 21.83 0.71 -11.21
CA PRO A 250 22.94 -0.24 -11.24
C PRO A 250 24.20 0.25 -10.52
#